data_AF-A0A366FC15-F1
#
_entry.id   AF-A0A366FC15-F1
#
_cell.length_a   1.000
_cell.length_b   1.000
_cell.length_c   1.000
_cell.angle_alpha   90.00
_cell.angle_beta   90.00
_cell.angle_gamma   90.00
#
_symmetry.space_group_name_H-M   'P 1'
#
loop_
_entity.id
_entity.type
_entity.pdbx_description
1 polymer ?
#
loop_
_entity_poly.entity_id
_entity_poly.type
_entity_poly.pdbx_seq_one_letter_code
_entity_poly.pdbx_strand_id
1 'polypeptide(L)'
;MTEASLSRDPPATASERFPPTAGPLEPAFPAWGLAWRWIVSWLGVLTVVGAPWAGLWFYRWCAERIALPGGGRLRLDADVRGAWPLFVATGLAGWLEDGLADALDRPSRLVISVLIEAALWAWLVKWLIPRLRVDESRLGFEGSFLGLAAWTVLFYLGVVSLIGWAWALKNMLRWTADRVAGPVAVEFCGSGARILGRTALLLVACLPVVTIPWALARWMNWMVSQFEVRPRPGE
;
A
#
# COMPACT_ATOMS: atom_id res chain seq x y z
N MET A 1 -21.01 59.75 20.88
CA MET A 1 -20.35 58.76 21.75
C MET A 1 -21.27 57.55 21.80
N THR A 2 -21.08 56.42 21.13
CA THR A 2 -20.13 55.95 20.10
C THR A 2 -20.86 54.75 19.47
N GLU A 3 -20.99 54.68 18.14
CA GLU A 3 -21.58 53.53 17.45
C GLU A 3 -20.69 52.29 17.66
N ALA A 4 -21.25 51.24 18.24
CA ALA A 4 -20.60 49.94 18.35
C ALA A 4 -20.94 49.11 17.10
N SER A 5 -20.01 49.08 16.14
CA SER A 5 -20.07 48.18 14.99
C SER A 5 -19.83 46.74 15.45
N LEU A 6 -20.90 45.96 15.53
CA LEU A 6 -20.83 44.50 15.64
C LEU A 6 -20.39 43.94 14.28
N SER A 7 -19.07 43.79 14.09
CA SER A 7 -18.50 42.97 13.02
C SER A 7 -18.91 41.51 13.28
N ARG A 8 -19.94 41.04 12.57
CA ARG A 8 -20.17 39.60 12.40
C ARG A 8 -19.20 39.12 11.32
N ASP A 9 -18.11 38.51 11.76
CA ASP A 9 -17.30 37.70 10.86
C ASP A 9 -18.20 36.61 10.25
N PRO A 10 -18.20 36.41 8.92
CA PRO A 10 -18.95 35.32 8.31
C PRO A 10 -18.40 33.99 8.83
N PRO A 11 -19.26 32.96 9.02
CA PRO A 11 -18.78 31.65 9.38
C PRO A 11 -17.83 31.16 8.28
N ALA A 12 -16.59 30.84 8.66
CA ALA A 12 -15.61 30.24 7.77
C ALA A 12 -16.28 29.11 6.98
N THR A 13 -16.38 29.27 5.67
CA THR A 13 -16.95 28.27 4.78
C THR A 13 -16.10 27.00 4.94
N ALA A 14 -16.75 25.83 4.92
CA ALA A 14 -16.09 24.54 5.07
C ALA A 14 -14.99 24.26 4.02
N SER A 15 -14.85 25.13 3.01
CA SER A 15 -13.80 25.16 2.00
C SER A 15 -12.43 25.66 2.48
N GLU A 16 -12.31 26.27 3.67
CA GLU A 16 -11.02 26.76 4.20
C GLU A 16 -10.27 25.73 5.07
N ARG A 17 -10.79 24.51 5.23
CA ARG A 17 -10.05 23.44 5.91
C ARG A 17 -9.06 22.80 4.93
N PHE A 18 -7.88 23.41 4.88
CA PHE A 18 -6.66 22.95 4.22
C PHE A 18 -6.62 23.09 2.69
N PRO A 19 -5.77 23.98 2.12
CA PRO A 19 -5.24 23.70 0.80
C PRO A 19 -4.38 22.43 0.93
N PRO A 20 -4.64 21.34 0.17
CA PRO A 20 -3.73 20.20 0.16
C PRO A 20 -2.37 20.74 -0.26
N THR A 21 -1.45 20.86 0.70
CA THR A 21 -0.14 21.39 0.39
C THR A 21 0.52 20.30 -0.44
N ALA A 22 0.85 20.58 -1.70
CA ALA A 22 1.49 19.58 -2.55
C ALA A 22 2.79 19.11 -1.87
N GLY A 23 2.99 17.81 -1.75
CA GLY A 23 4.15 17.30 -1.03
C GLY A 23 4.18 15.78 -0.89
N PRO A 24 5.32 15.23 -0.44
CA PRO A 24 5.45 13.81 -0.17
C PRO A 24 4.55 13.38 0.99
N LEU A 25 4.08 12.14 0.96
CA LEU A 25 3.50 11.51 2.13
C LEU A 25 4.52 11.46 3.27
N GLU A 26 4.03 11.61 4.49
CA GLU A 26 4.81 11.63 5.72
C GLU A 26 4.59 10.32 6.49
N PRO A 27 5.37 9.26 6.20
CA PRO A 27 5.29 8.01 6.93
C PRO A 27 5.99 8.12 8.28
N ALA A 28 5.37 7.53 9.30
CA ALA A 28 5.89 7.48 10.66
C ALA A 28 5.90 6.05 11.21
N PHE A 29 6.52 5.11 10.47
CA PHE A 29 6.62 3.70 10.88
C PHE A 29 7.75 3.51 11.91
N PRO A 30 7.43 3.14 13.18
CA PRO A 30 8.45 2.79 14.16
C PRO A 30 9.06 1.41 13.85
N ALA A 31 10.38 1.27 14.04
CA ALA A 31 11.13 0.03 13.79
C ALA A 31 10.51 -1.20 14.47
N TRP A 32 10.37 -1.15 15.79
CA TRP A 32 9.81 -2.27 16.54
C TRP A 32 8.33 -2.50 16.26
N GLY A 33 7.56 -1.41 16.14
CA GLY A 33 6.14 -1.47 15.84
C GLY A 33 5.84 -2.10 14.48
N LEU A 34 6.65 -1.82 13.47
CA LEU A 34 6.52 -2.46 12.15
C LEU A 34 6.90 -3.96 12.23
N ALA A 35 8.04 -4.28 12.84
CA ALA A 35 8.57 -5.64 12.86
C ALA A 35 7.64 -6.63 13.57
N TRP A 36 7.20 -6.33 14.80
CA TRP A 36 6.36 -7.27 15.56
C TRP A 36 4.98 -7.44 14.89
N ARG A 37 4.41 -6.34 14.36
CA ARG A 37 3.11 -6.39 13.68
C ARG A 37 3.21 -7.20 12.40
N TRP A 38 4.30 -7.06 11.65
CA TRP A 38 4.55 -7.88 10.47
C TRP A 38 4.62 -9.38 10.83
N ILE A 39 5.35 -9.74 11.89
CA ILE A 39 5.43 -11.12 12.39
C ILE A 39 4.03 -11.65 12.77
N VAL A 40 3.28 -10.91 13.58
CA VAL A 40 1.95 -11.33 14.03
C VAL A 40 0.97 -11.41 12.87
N SER A 41 1.09 -10.53 11.88
CA SER A 41 0.28 -10.58 10.66
C SER A 41 0.59 -11.82 9.85
N TRP A 42 1.88 -12.15 9.70
CA TRP A 42 2.31 -13.34 8.99
C TRP A 42 1.83 -14.61 9.69
N LEU A 43 2.01 -14.71 11.01
CA LEU A 43 1.46 -15.82 11.82
C LEU A 43 -0.07 -15.91 11.73
N GLY A 44 -0.74 -14.75 11.72
CA GLY A 44 -2.19 -14.68 11.54
C GLY A 44 -2.62 -15.20 10.17
N VAL A 45 -1.89 -14.87 9.10
CA VAL A 45 -2.17 -15.36 7.75
C VAL A 45 -1.95 -16.87 7.61
N LEU A 46 -1.00 -17.45 8.35
CA LEU A 46 -0.84 -18.92 8.41
C LEU A 46 -2.10 -19.61 8.95
N THR A 47 -2.86 -18.91 9.80
CA THR A 47 -4.18 -19.38 10.22
C THR A 47 -5.24 -18.85 9.26
N VAL A 48 -5.84 -19.71 8.43
CA VAL A 48 -6.91 -19.31 7.50
C VAL A 48 -8.03 -18.53 8.21
N VAL A 49 -8.33 -18.94 9.45
CA VAL A 49 -9.30 -18.25 10.31
C VAL A 49 -8.79 -16.89 10.78
N GLY A 50 -7.56 -16.78 11.31
CA GLY A 50 -7.03 -15.52 11.86
C GLY A 50 -6.62 -14.49 10.81
N ALA A 51 -6.39 -14.91 9.56
CA ALA A 51 -5.86 -14.08 8.48
C ALA A 51 -6.63 -12.76 8.28
N PRO A 52 -7.98 -12.73 8.26
CA PRO A 52 -8.74 -11.50 8.00
C PRO A 52 -8.60 -10.47 9.11
N TRP A 53 -8.55 -10.91 10.38
CA TRP A 53 -8.34 -10.02 11.52
C TRP A 53 -6.91 -9.49 11.57
N ALA A 54 -5.94 -10.38 11.42
CA ALA A 54 -4.52 -10.03 11.45
C ALA A 54 -4.15 -9.07 10.32
N GLY A 55 -4.58 -9.37 9.10
CA GLY A 55 -4.37 -8.52 7.94
C GLY A 55 -5.05 -7.16 8.09
N LEU A 56 -6.35 -7.12 8.44
CA LEU A 56 -7.06 -5.86 8.61
C LEU A 56 -6.47 -4.99 9.74
N TRP A 57 -6.08 -5.61 10.85
CA TRP A 57 -5.38 -4.93 11.95
C TRP A 57 -4.04 -4.32 11.52
N PHE A 58 -3.29 -5.03 10.66
CA PHE A 58 -2.05 -4.53 10.10
C PHE A 58 -2.26 -3.39 9.11
N TYR A 59 -3.14 -3.56 8.13
CA TYR A 59 -3.40 -2.54 7.12
C TYR A 59 -4.00 -1.27 7.72
N ARG A 60 -4.88 -1.38 8.74
CA ARG A 60 -5.38 -0.22 9.49
C ARG A 60 -4.25 0.53 10.18
N TRP A 61 -3.38 -0.19 10.88
CA TRP A 61 -2.21 0.41 11.52
C TRP A 61 -1.27 1.06 10.51
N CYS A 62 -1.07 0.45 9.34
CA CYS A 62 -0.27 1.05 8.29
C CYS A 62 -0.88 2.36 7.78
N ALA A 63 -2.18 2.37 7.47
CA ALA A 63 -2.88 3.57 7.01
C ALA A 63 -2.76 4.72 8.02
N GLU A 64 -2.99 4.45 9.31
CA GLU A 64 -2.92 5.46 10.38
C GLU A 64 -1.53 6.09 10.58
N ARG A 65 -0.47 5.45 10.05
CA ARG A 65 0.93 5.89 10.14
C ARG A 65 1.40 6.66 8.91
N ILE A 66 0.51 6.87 7.94
CA ILE A 66 0.78 7.64 6.73
C ILE A 66 -0.03 8.94 6.84
N ALA A 67 0.67 10.05 7.05
CA ALA A 67 0.10 11.37 7.00
C ALA A 67 0.24 11.99 5.61
N LEU A 68 -0.76 12.79 5.23
CA LEU A 68 -0.71 13.67 4.07
C LEU A 68 0.10 14.92 4.42
N PRO A 69 0.71 15.57 3.42
CA PRO A 69 1.32 16.89 3.61
C PRO A 69 0.24 17.88 4.08
N GLY A 70 0.36 18.34 5.32
CA GLY A 70 -0.67 19.14 6.01
C GLY A 70 -1.33 18.46 7.21
N GLY A 71 -1.00 17.22 7.53
CA GLY A 71 -1.36 16.57 8.80
C GLY A 71 -2.67 15.76 8.78
N GLY A 72 -3.42 15.77 7.67
CA GLY A 72 -4.49 14.79 7.43
C GLY A 72 -3.92 13.37 7.45
N ARG A 73 -4.68 12.37 7.93
CA ARG A 73 -4.19 10.98 8.03
C ARG A 73 -5.04 10.04 7.21
N LEU A 74 -4.41 9.03 6.60
CA LEU A 74 -5.13 7.95 5.98
C LEU A 74 -5.80 7.08 7.04
N ARG A 75 -7.05 6.70 6.78
CA ARG A 75 -7.81 5.75 7.60
C ARG A 75 -8.35 4.64 6.72
N LEU A 76 -8.28 3.41 7.19
CA LEU A 76 -8.86 2.27 6.50
C LEU A 76 -10.25 1.98 7.06
N ASP A 77 -11.27 2.36 6.30
CA ASP A 77 -12.69 2.11 6.58
C ASP A 77 -13.12 0.78 5.95
N ALA A 78 -12.67 -0.31 6.57
CA ALA A 78 -12.93 -1.67 6.12
C ALA A 78 -13.36 -2.52 7.30
N ASP A 79 -14.34 -3.40 7.11
CA ASP A 79 -14.81 -4.36 8.10
C ASP A 79 -14.21 -5.75 7.85
N VAL A 80 -14.22 -6.60 8.88
CA VAL A 80 -13.66 -7.96 8.77
C VAL A 80 -14.44 -8.80 7.76
N ARG A 81 -15.77 -8.65 7.68
CA ARG A 81 -16.59 -9.47 6.77
C ARG A 81 -16.30 -9.13 5.31
N GLY A 82 -16.12 -7.85 5.00
CA GLY A 82 -15.70 -7.39 3.68
C GLY A 82 -14.26 -7.77 3.32
N ALA A 83 -13.38 -7.97 4.31
CA ALA A 83 -12.00 -8.43 4.12
C ALA A 83 -11.90 -9.96 3.97
N TRP A 84 -12.86 -10.69 4.57
CA TRP A 84 -12.81 -12.14 4.74
C TRP A 84 -12.50 -12.92 3.45
N PRO A 85 -13.20 -12.70 2.30
CA PRO A 85 -12.97 -13.50 1.11
C PRO A 85 -11.54 -13.37 0.57
N LEU A 86 -10.97 -12.17 0.63
CA LEU A 86 -9.62 -11.89 0.16
C LEU A 86 -8.58 -12.68 0.97
N PHE A 87 -8.62 -12.55 2.30
CA PHE A 87 -7.62 -13.18 3.17
C PHE A 87 -7.78 -14.70 3.24
N VAL A 88 -9.01 -15.22 3.20
CA VAL A 88 -9.24 -16.66 3.10
C VAL A 88 -8.74 -17.19 1.75
N ALA A 89 -8.99 -16.49 0.64
CA ALA A 89 -8.44 -16.87 -0.66
C ALA A 89 -6.91 -16.88 -0.66
N THR A 90 -6.27 -15.89 0.01
CA THR A 90 -4.80 -15.89 0.18
C THR A 90 -4.31 -17.08 1.01
N GLY A 91 -4.99 -17.39 2.12
CA GLY A 91 -4.65 -18.58 2.93
C GLY A 91 -4.81 -19.88 2.13
N LEU A 92 -5.95 -20.07 1.47
CA LEU A 92 -6.24 -21.25 0.65
C LEU A 92 -5.30 -21.39 -0.55
N ALA A 93 -4.86 -20.28 -1.17
CA ALA A 93 -3.87 -20.31 -2.23
C ALA A 93 -2.56 -20.95 -1.76
N GLY A 94 -2.08 -20.60 -0.57
CA GLY A 94 -0.89 -21.25 0.00
C GLY A 94 -1.06 -22.76 0.17
N TRP A 95 -2.21 -23.21 0.69
CA TRP A 95 -2.50 -24.65 0.81
C TRP A 95 -2.64 -25.34 -0.56
N LEU A 96 -3.21 -24.64 -1.54
CA LEU A 96 -3.36 -25.16 -2.91
C LEU A 96 -1.99 -25.34 -3.57
N GLU A 97 -1.04 -24.42 -3.38
CA GLU A 97 0.31 -24.52 -3.93
C GLU A 97 1.06 -25.76 -3.43
N ASP A 98 0.88 -26.12 -2.16
CA ASP A 98 1.42 -27.36 -1.60
C ASP A 98 0.79 -28.59 -2.28
N GLY A 99 -0.53 -28.61 -2.47
CA GLY A 99 -1.22 -29.70 -3.17
C GLY A 99 -0.87 -29.80 -4.66
N LEU A 100 -0.61 -28.66 -5.33
CA LEU A 100 -0.18 -28.62 -6.73
C LEU A 100 1.24 -29.16 -6.91
N ALA A 101 2.06 -29.20 -5.85
CA ALA A 101 3.41 -29.75 -5.92
C ALA A 101 3.46 -31.22 -6.33
N ASP A 102 2.45 -32.00 -5.93
CA ASP A 102 2.36 -33.42 -6.25
C ASP A 102 1.71 -33.68 -7.61
N ALA A 103 0.91 -32.74 -8.10
CA ALA A 103 0.09 -32.90 -9.31
C ALA A 103 0.74 -32.33 -10.59
N LEU A 104 1.65 -31.36 -10.47
CA LEU A 104 2.20 -30.62 -11.60
C LEU A 104 3.73 -30.66 -11.62
N ASP A 105 4.29 -30.62 -12.84
CA ASP A 105 5.70 -30.37 -13.04
C ASP A 105 6.10 -28.95 -12.57
N ARG A 106 7.39 -28.79 -12.25
CA ARG A 106 7.93 -27.56 -11.68
C ARG A 106 7.61 -26.29 -12.50
N PRO A 107 7.81 -26.23 -13.83
CA PRO A 107 7.49 -25.01 -14.58
C PRO A 107 5.99 -24.71 -14.62
N SER A 108 5.13 -25.71 -14.82
CA SER A 108 3.67 -25.52 -14.78
C SER A 108 3.20 -24.97 -13.44
N ARG A 109 3.71 -25.52 -12.33
CA ARG A 109 3.41 -25.04 -10.97
C ARG A 109 3.82 -23.58 -10.78
N LEU A 110 5.04 -23.21 -11.21
CA LEU A 110 5.52 -21.83 -11.08
C LEU A 110 4.65 -20.83 -11.84
N VAL A 111 4.22 -21.17 -13.06
CA VAL A 111 3.33 -20.31 -13.85
C VAL A 111 1.99 -20.12 -13.13
N ILE A 112 1.40 -21.18 -12.61
CA ILE A 112 0.11 -21.10 -11.90
C ILE A 112 0.24 -20.30 -10.60
N SER A 113 1.27 -20.53 -9.80
CA SER A 113 1.56 -19.74 -8.59
C SER A 113 1.64 -18.24 -8.90
N VAL A 114 2.42 -17.86 -9.93
CA VAL A 114 2.55 -16.46 -10.34
C VAL A 114 1.20 -15.87 -10.76
N LEU A 115 0.35 -16.63 -11.45
CA LEU A 115 -0.98 -16.16 -11.86
C LEU A 115 -1.94 -16.01 -10.67
N ILE A 116 -1.90 -16.94 -9.71
CA ILE A 116 -2.69 -16.86 -8.48
C ILE A 116 -2.26 -15.65 -7.64
N GLU A 117 -0.95 -15.48 -7.42
CA GLU A 117 -0.41 -14.33 -6.70
C GLU A 117 -0.74 -13.01 -7.39
N ALA A 118 -0.64 -12.95 -8.72
CA ALA A 118 -1.03 -11.78 -9.51
C ALA A 118 -2.51 -11.44 -9.35
N ALA A 119 -3.40 -12.45 -9.34
CA ALA A 119 -4.82 -12.25 -9.13
C ALA A 119 -5.14 -11.79 -7.69
N LEU A 120 -4.50 -12.39 -6.69
CA LEU A 120 -4.68 -12.03 -5.28
C LEU A 120 -4.16 -10.61 -4.99
N TRP A 121 -3.00 -10.24 -5.54
CA TRP A 121 -2.47 -8.89 -5.42
C TRP A 121 -3.39 -7.86 -6.08
N ALA A 122 -3.86 -8.15 -7.30
CA ALA A 122 -4.82 -7.28 -7.98
C ALA A 122 -6.13 -7.13 -7.18
N TRP A 123 -6.62 -8.21 -6.57
CA TRP A 123 -7.79 -8.17 -5.71
C TRP A 123 -7.53 -7.33 -4.45
N LEU A 124 -6.40 -7.53 -3.78
CA LEU A 124 -6.00 -6.76 -2.61
C LEU A 124 -5.97 -5.26 -2.91
N VAL A 125 -5.35 -4.84 -4.00
CA VAL A 125 -5.26 -3.42 -4.37
C VAL A 125 -6.65 -2.83 -4.66
N LYS A 126 -7.47 -3.53 -5.47
CA LYS A 126 -8.85 -3.10 -5.77
C LYS A 126 -9.77 -3.11 -4.54
N TRP A 127 -9.47 -3.94 -3.55
CA TRP A 127 -10.20 -3.96 -2.30
C TRP A 127 -9.74 -2.84 -1.35
N LEU A 128 -8.43 -2.63 -1.25
CA LEU A 128 -7.79 -1.74 -0.28
C LEU A 128 -7.99 -0.27 -0.63
N ILE A 129 -7.65 0.14 -1.86
CA ILE A 129 -7.65 1.56 -2.24
C ILE A 129 -9.03 2.20 -2.04
N PRO A 130 -10.15 1.63 -2.51
CA PRO A 130 -11.47 2.23 -2.32
C PRO A 130 -11.96 2.33 -0.86
N ARG A 131 -11.28 1.64 0.06
CA ARG A 131 -11.60 1.64 1.50
C ARG A 131 -10.71 2.58 2.29
N LEU A 132 -9.69 3.18 1.65
CA LEU A 132 -8.91 4.23 2.25
C LEU A 132 -9.70 5.53 2.25
N ARG A 133 -9.68 6.23 3.38
CA ARG A 133 -10.26 7.56 3.57
C ARG A 133 -9.17 8.56 3.85
N VAL A 134 -9.28 9.71 3.20
CA VAL A 134 -8.56 10.94 3.54
C VAL A 134 -9.60 11.81 4.25
N ASP A 135 -9.44 11.99 5.55
CA ASP A 135 -10.43 12.65 6.40
C ASP A 135 -11.83 12.02 6.22
N GLU A 136 -12.80 12.79 5.70
CA GLU A 136 -14.16 12.30 5.45
C GLU A 136 -14.37 11.70 4.06
N SER A 137 -13.43 11.88 3.13
CA SER A 137 -13.59 11.47 1.73
C SER A 137 -12.92 10.12 1.46
N ARG A 138 -13.62 9.24 0.72
CA ARG A 138 -13.07 7.96 0.26
C ARG A 138 -12.21 8.16 -0.98
N LEU A 139 -11.12 7.40 -1.07
CA LEU A 139 -10.40 7.22 -2.32
C LEU A 139 -11.17 6.24 -3.22
N GLY A 140 -10.98 6.39 -4.53
CA GLY A 140 -11.46 5.48 -5.56
C GLY A 140 -10.27 4.87 -6.30
N PHE A 141 -10.55 3.83 -7.08
CA PHE A 141 -9.54 3.20 -7.91
C PHE A 141 -10.11 2.81 -9.27
N GLU A 142 -9.60 3.45 -10.32
CA GLU A 142 -10.06 3.27 -11.70
C GLU A 142 -9.25 2.21 -12.45
N GLY A 143 -8.24 1.62 -11.82
CA GLY A 143 -7.40 0.62 -12.47
C GLY A 143 -8.10 -0.70 -12.73
N SER A 144 -7.82 -1.27 -13.91
CA SER A 144 -8.33 -2.57 -14.31
C SER A 144 -7.67 -3.69 -13.50
N PHE A 145 -8.44 -4.75 -13.23
CA PHE A 145 -7.92 -5.93 -12.53
C PHE A 145 -6.81 -6.60 -13.32
N LEU A 146 -7.02 -6.78 -14.64
CA LEU A 146 -6.02 -7.35 -15.54
C LEU A 146 -4.76 -6.49 -15.65
N GLY A 147 -4.88 -5.16 -15.56
CA GLY A 147 -3.73 -4.26 -15.55
C GLY A 147 -2.83 -4.51 -14.34
N LEU A 148 -3.43 -4.62 -13.14
CA LEU A 148 -2.69 -4.96 -11.91
C LEU A 148 -2.06 -6.36 -12.00
N ALA A 149 -2.81 -7.36 -12.47
CA ALA A 149 -2.30 -8.72 -12.62
C ALA A 149 -1.14 -8.77 -13.63
N ALA A 150 -1.26 -8.10 -14.79
CA ALA A 150 -0.22 -8.03 -15.79
C ALA A 150 1.06 -7.37 -15.27
N TRP A 151 0.94 -6.29 -14.49
CA TRP A 151 2.09 -5.68 -13.82
C TRP A 151 2.77 -6.61 -12.83
N THR A 152 2.00 -7.44 -12.13
CA THR A 152 2.53 -8.43 -11.19
C THR A 152 3.28 -9.54 -11.93
N VAL A 153 2.75 -10.03 -13.05
CA VAL A 153 3.46 -10.98 -13.92
C VAL A 153 4.75 -10.38 -14.47
N LEU A 154 4.71 -9.12 -14.94
CA LEU A 154 5.91 -8.40 -15.39
C LEU A 154 6.93 -8.21 -14.27
N PHE A 155 6.49 -8.00 -13.03
CA PHE A 155 7.36 -7.94 -11.87
C PHE A 155 8.10 -9.27 -11.68
N TYR A 156 7.38 -10.41 -11.68
CA TYR A 156 8.00 -11.74 -11.55
C TYR A 156 8.95 -12.08 -12.70
N LEU A 157 8.58 -11.76 -13.94
CA LEU A 157 9.49 -11.88 -15.10
C LEU A 157 10.75 -11.01 -14.90
N GLY A 158 10.57 -9.81 -14.34
CA GLY A 158 11.66 -8.91 -13.98
C GLY A 158 12.58 -9.48 -12.90
N VAL A 159 12.07 -10.29 -11.97
CA VAL A 159 12.88 -10.92 -10.91
C VAL A 159 13.88 -11.91 -11.53
N VAL A 160 13.48 -12.64 -12.58
CA VAL A 160 14.37 -13.54 -13.32
C VAL A 160 15.57 -12.78 -13.92
N SER A 161 15.37 -11.54 -14.36
CA SER A 161 16.44 -10.69 -14.87
C SER A 161 17.31 -10.02 -13.79
N LEU A 162 17.04 -10.25 -12.49
CA LEU A 162 17.64 -9.63 -11.29
C LEU A 162 17.50 -8.11 -11.15
N ILE A 163 17.45 -7.37 -12.26
CA ILE A 163 17.43 -5.91 -12.28
C ILE A 163 16.05 -5.41 -12.74
N GLY A 164 15.44 -6.09 -13.71
CA GLY A 164 14.18 -5.70 -14.37
C GLY A 164 13.00 -5.49 -13.41
N TRP A 165 12.92 -6.25 -12.33
CA TRP A 165 11.84 -6.14 -11.34
C TRP A 165 11.75 -4.73 -10.71
N ALA A 166 12.87 -4.02 -10.57
CA ALA A 166 12.87 -2.70 -9.98
C ALA A 166 12.16 -1.66 -10.87
N TRP A 167 12.32 -1.77 -12.19
CA TRP A 167 11.56 -0.94 -13.14
C TRP A 167 10.11 -1.40 -13.28
N ALA A 168 9.85 -2.70 -13.24
CA ALA A 168 8.49 -3.22 -13.22
C ALA A 168 7.72 -2.69 -11.99
N LEU A 169 8.32 -2.78 -10.80
CA LEU A 169 7.76 -2.23 -9.57
C LEU A 169 7.55 -0.72 -9.67
N LYS A 170 8.56 0.05 -10.11
CA LYS A 170 8.46 1.50 -10.31
C LYS A 170 7.26 1.86 -11.21
N ASN A 171 7.15 1.22 -12.37
CA ASN A 171 6.08 1.52 -13.32
C ASN A 171 4.72 1.03 -12.83
N MET A 172 4.66 -0.10 -12.13
CA MET A 172 3.44 -0.58 -11.46
C MET A 172 2.94 0.42 -10.42
N LEU A 173 3.83 0.94 -9.57
CA LEU A 173 3.48 1.93 -8.54
C LEU A 173 3.00 3.24 -9.16
N ARG A 174 3.69 3.74 -10.21
CA ARG A 174 3.22 4.91 -10.98
C ARG A 174 1.85 4.68 -11.60
N TRP A 175 1.69 3.58 -12.33
CA TRP A 175 0.44 3.21 -12.98
C TRP A 175 -0.72 3.11 -11.99
N THR A 176 -0.45 2.58 -10.78
CA THR A 176 -1.43 2.48 -9.70
C THR A 176 -1.77 3.85 -9.13
N ALA A 177 -0.77 4.68 -8.83
CA ALA A 177 -0.95 6.04 -8.32
C ALA A 177 -1.78 6.91 -9.28
N ASP A 178 -1.45 6.87 -10.58
CA ASP A 178 -2.16 7.61 -11.64
C ASP A 178 -3.66 7.21 -11.76
N ARG A 179 -4.05 6.06 -11.22
CA ARG A 179 -5.42 5.50 -11.26
C ARG A 179 -6.15 5.60 -9.93
N VAL A 180 -5.54 6.24 -8.93
CA VAL A 180 -6.25 6.61 -7.71
C VAL A 180 -7.15 7.80 -8.02
N ALA A 181 -8.44 7.60 -7.84
CA ALA A 181 -9.45 8.65 -7.92
C ALA A 181 -9.76 9.18 -6.52
N GLY A 182 -10.29 10.39 -6.42
CA GLY A 182 -10.69 10.99 -5.15
C GLY A 182 -10.23 12.44 -4.99
N PRO A 183 -10.28 12.98 -3.75
CA PRO A 183 -10.03 14.40 -3.46
C PRO A 183 -8.58 14.84 -3.72
N VAL A 184 -7.65 13.88 -3.83
CA VAL A 184 -6.23 14.12 -4.01
C VAL A 184 -5.70 13.30 -5.17
N ALA A 185 -4.82 13.91 -5.98
CA ALA A 185 -4.04 13.17 -6.97
C ALA A 185 -2.78 12.63 -6.30
N VAL A 186 -2.40 11.38 -6.62
CA VAL A 186 -1.20 10.75 -6.09
C VAL A 186 -0.24 10.51 -7.24
N GLU A 187 1.02 10.93 -7.09
CA GLU A 187 2.09 10.67 -8.04
C GLU A 187 3.20 9.87 -7.35
N PHE A 188 3.87 8.99 -8.09
CA PHE A 188 5.04 8.27 -7.59
C PHE A 188 6.33 8.81 -8.22
N CYS A 189 7.19 9.40 -7.40
CA CYS A 189 8.43 10.07 -7.81
C CYS A 189 9.69 9.18 -7.70
N GLY A 190 9.55 7.91 -7.29
CA GLY A 190 10.68 7.00 -7.13
C GLY A 190 11.32 6.57 -8.46
N SER A 191 12.63 6.27 -8.42
CA SER A 191 13.37 5.72 -9.57
C SER A 191 13.74 4.25 -9.39
N GLY A 192 13.75 3.48 -10.48
CA GLY A 192 14.07 2.05 -10.46
C GLY A 192 15.46 1.76 -9.90
N ALA A 193 16.46 2.55 -10.31
CA ALA A 193 17.83 2.43 -9.80
C ALA A 193 17.92 2.69 -8.29
N ARG A 194 17.16 3.66 -7.76
CA ARG A 194 17.14 3.98 -6.33
C ARG A 194 16.41 2.90 -5.52
N ILE A 195 15.33 2.33 -6.08
CA ILE A 195 14.63 1.17 -5.50
C ILE A 195 15.58 -0.03 -5.43
N LEU A 196 16.27 -0.33 -6.52
CA LEU A 196 17.23 -1.44 -6.59
C LEU A 196 18.35 -1.26 -5.57
N GLY A 197 19.02 -0.10 -5.58
CA GLY A 197 20.12 0.20 -4.66
C GLY A 197 19.70 0.14 -3.19
N ARG A 198 18.53 0.69 -2.85
CA ARG A 198 18.03 0.61 -1.45
C ARG A 198 17.56 -0.77 -1.05
N THR A 199 17.07 -1.59 -1.98
CA THR A 199 16.71 -2.97 -1.69
C THR A 199 17.96 -3.83 -1.50
N ALA A 200 19.01 -3.62 -2.29
CA ALA A 200 20.31 -4.25 -2.05
C ALA A 200 20.89 -3.88 -0.68
N LEU A 201 20.85 -2.58 -0.31
CA LEU A 201 21.25 -2.13 1.02
C LEU A 201 20.39 -2.73 2.13
N LEU A 202 19.07 -2.88 1.91
CA LEU A 202 18.18 -3.55 2.84
C LEU A 202 18.59 -5.01 3.04
N LEU A 203 18.85 -5.75 1.97
CA LEU A 203 19.29 -7.17 2.05
C LEU A 203 20.59 -7.31 2.84
N VAL A 204 21.57 -6.44 2.59
CA VAL A 204 22.83 -6.41 3.37
C VAL A 204 22.57 -6.04 4.83
N ALA A 205 21.71 -5.04 5.08
CA ALA A 205 21.36 -4.61 6.43
C ALA A 205 20.49 -5.63 7.19
N CYS A 206 19.90 -6.62 6.51
CA CYS A 206 19.17 -7.72 7.14
C CYS A 206 20.05 -8.92 7.48
N LEU A 207 21.34 -8.93 7.09
CA LEU A 207 22.25 -10.04 7.43
C LEU A 207 22.39 -10.23 8.96
N PRO A 208 22.57 -9.16 9.77
CA PRO A 208 22.40 -9.26 11.21
C PRO A 208 20.91 -9.27 11.56
N VAL A 209 20.43 -10.31 12.23
CA VAL A 209 19.01 -10.41 12.64
C VAL A 209 18.58 -9.22 13.51
N VAL A 210 19.50 -8.71 14.33
CA VAL A 210 19.26 -7.55 15.19
C VAL A 210 18.95 -6.30 14.36
N THR A 211 19.49 -6.11 13.16
CA THR A 211 19.26 -4.88 12.38
C THR A 211 17.99 -4.90 11.54
N ILE A 212 17.32 -6.06 11.40
CA ILE A 212 16.12 -6.25 10.57
C ILE A 212 15.01 -5.21 10.89
N PRO A 213 14.60 -4.98 12.16
CA PRO A 213 13.50 -4.04 12.46
C PRO A 213 13.77 -2.61 11.98
N TRP A 214 15.01 -2.13 12.18
CA TRP A 214 15.41 -0.78 11.79
C TRP A 214 15.58 -0.65 10.28
N ALA A 215 16.17 -1.68 9.64
CA ALA A 215 16.34 -1.70 8.20
C ALA A 215 14.99 -1.69 7.48
N LEU A 216 14.03 -2.52 7.90
CA LEU A 216 12.68 -2.56 7.36
C LEU A 216 11.94 -1.25 7.53
N ALA A 217 11.94 -0.66 8.74
CA ALA A 217 11.25 0.60 8.95
C ALA A 217 11.89 1.75 8.17
N ARG A 218 13.22 1.83 8.09
CA ARG A 218 13.90 2.84 7.27
C ARG A 218 13.53 2.69 5.80
N TRP A 219 13.51 1.46 5.28
CA TRP A 219 13.14 1.21 3.89
C TRP A 219 11.66 1.54 3.63
N MET A 220 10.75 1.14 4.53
CA MET A 220 9.31 1.40 4.40
C MET A 220 8.99 2.90 4.47
N ASN A 221 9.56 3.63 5.42
CA ASN A 221 9.42 5.08 5.50
C ASN A 221 9.96 5.75 4.23
N TRP A 222 11.10 5.29 3.70
CA TRP A 222 11.60 5.84 2.45
C TRP A 222 10.68 5.53 1.24
N MET A 223 10.18 4.30 1.12
CA MET A 223 9.31 3.89 0.01
C MET A 223 8.01 4.68 -0.01
N VAL A 224 7.36 4.87 1.14
CA VAL A 224 6.12 5.64 1.23
C VAL A 224 6.35 7.12 0.96
N SER A 225 7.51 7.67 1.35
CA SER A 225 7.84 9.07 1.07
C SER A 225 8.08 9.37 -0.43
N GLN A 226 8.08 8.36 -1.30
CA GLN A 226 8.17 8.56 -2.76
C GLN A 226 6.81 8.83 -3.40
N PHE A 227 5.71 8.70 -2.64
CA PHE A 227 4.39 9.09 -3.09
C PHE A 227 4.17 10.54 -2.71
N GLU A 228 3.83 11.36 -3.70
CA GLU A 228 3.48 12.76 -3.52
C GLU A 228 1.98 12.93 -3.73
N VAL A 229 1.38 13.72 -2.86
CA VAL A 229 0.00 14.18 -3.01
C VAL A 229 0.03 15.53 -3.71
N ARG A 230 -0.79 15.66 -4.75
CA ARG A 230 -1.05 16.94 -5.41
C ARG A 230 -2.52 17.32 -5.32
N PRO A 231 -2.84 18.62 -5.17
CA PRO A 231 -4.17 19.11 -5.43
C PRO A 231 -4.57 18.69 -6.84
N ARG A 232 -5.77 18.11 -6.99
CA ARG A 232 -6.36 17.99 -8.31
C ARG A 232 -6.78 19.40 -8.72
N PRO A 233 -6.33 19.95 -9.87
CA PRO A 233 -6.91 21.19 -10.40
C PRO A 233 -8.41 20.95 -10.52
N GLY A 234 -9.20 21.79 -9.87
CA GLY A 234 -10.65 21.66 -9.86
C GLY A 234 -11.22 21.67 -11.29
N GLU A 235 -12.17 20.77 -11.51
CA GLU A 235 -13.37 21.12 -12.28
C GLU A 235 -14.14 22.24 -11.57
#